data_AF-A0A6L8HVB3-F1
#
_entry.id   AF-A0A6L8HVB3-F1
#
_cell.length_a   1.000
_cell.length_b   1.000
_cell.length_c   1.000
_cell.angle_alpha   90.00
_cell.angle_beta   90.00
_cell.angle_gamma   90.00
#
_symmetry.space_group_name_H-M   'P 1'
#
loop_
_entity.id
_entity.type
_entity.pdbx_description
1 polymer ?
#
loop_
_entity_poly.entity_id
_entity_poly.type
_entity_poly.pdbx_seq_one_letter_code
_entity_poly.pdbx_strand_id
1 'polypeptide(L)'
;MDLHRVRRRIEEDEERLSPFAARSANATRSRPEDPSSVRAAFQRDRDRIIHTKAFRRLKHKTQVFIAPQQDHFVTRLTHTFEVAQVGRTITRALRLNEDLAEAIALGHDIGHGPFGHAGEEALAECLPEGFRHNYQSERVLDKLEHDGRGLNLTHAVLDGVRKSSKVREDVLAEGWGVPETLEGQVVKLADALAYLNHDVQDAIRAGI
;
A
#
# COMPACT_ATOMS: atom_id res chain seq x y z
N MET A 1 -28.90 19.75 1.01
CA MET A 1 -28.40 18.59 0.24
C MET A 1 -27.95 17.54 1.25
N ASP A 2 -28.63 16.39 1.32
CA ASP A 2 -28.23 15.31 2.24
C ASP A 2 -26.92 14.68 1.74
N LEU A 3 -25.81 15.05 2.38
CA LEU A 3 -24.48 14.56 2.01
C LEU A 3 -24.37 13.05 2.19
N HIS A 4 -25.09 12.44 3.13
CA HIS A 4 -25.08 10.99 3.35
C HIS A 4 -25.59 10.18 2.15
N ARG A 5 -26.36 10.82 1.26
CA ARG A 5 -26.76 10.22 -0.01
C ARG A 5 -25.57 9.92 -0.92
N VAL A 6 -24.49 10.69 -0.82
CA VAL A 6 -23.28 10.50 -1.64
C VAL A 6 -22.57 9.20 -1.25
N ARG A 7 -22.25 9.01 0.05
CA ARG A 7 -21.62 7.77 0.52
C ARG A 7 -22.51 6.56 0.21
N ARG A 8 -23.81 6.63 0.53
CA ARG A 8 -24.74 5.50 0.31
C ARG A 8 -24.77 5.06 -1.15
N ARG A 9 -24.82 6.01 -2.09
CA ARG A 9 -24.76 5.68 -3.52
C ARG A 9 -23.46 4.97 -3.91
N ILE A 10 -22.32 5.38 -3.34
CA ILE A 10 -21.03 4.70 -3.59
C ILE A 10 -21.09 3.27 -3.05
N GLU A 11 -21.63 3.07 -1.84
CA GLU A 11 -21.80 1.75 -1.22
C GLU A 11 -22.79 0.86 -2.00
N GLU A 12 -23.88 1.44 -2.53
CA GLU A 12 -24.85 0.76 -3.41
C GLU A 12 -24.19 0.38 -4.76
N ASP A 13 -23.36 1.25 -5.32
CA ASP A 13 -22.63 0.97 -6.56
C ASP A 13 -21.69 -0.23 -6.40
N GLU A 14 -21.12 -0.40 -5.19
CA GLU A 14 -20.32 -1.58 -4.87
C GLU A 14 -21.14 -2.86 -5.04
N GLU A 15 -22.44 -2.93 -4.77
CA GLU A 15 -23.23 -4.19 -4.91
C GLU A 15 -23.06 -4.88 -6.27
N ARG A 16 -22.70 -4.12 -7.31
CA ARG A 16 -22.42 -4.63 -8.65
C ARG A 16 -21.08 -5.33 -8.79
N LEU A 17 -20.09 -5.11 -7.93
CA LEU A 17 -18.77 -5.78 -8.01
C LEU A 17 -18.91 -7.30 -7.80
N SER A 18 -17.83 -8.03 -8.08
CA SER A 18 -17.71 -9.47 -7.85
C SER A 18 -18.19 -9.90 -6.46
N PRO A 19 -18.81 -11.08 -6.30
CA PRO A 19 -19.13 -11.64 -4.97
C PRO A 19 -17.92 -11.81 -4.06
N PHE A 20 -16.72 -11.91 -4.64
CA PHE A 20 -15.45 -12.02 -3.91
C PHE A 20 -14.81 -10.67 -3.57
N ALA A 21 -15.40 -9.55 -4.01
CA ALA A 21 -14.87 -8.22 -3.74
C ALA A 21 -15.14 -7.79 -2.29
N ALA A 22 -14.16 -7.11 -1.68
CA ALA A 22 -14.36 -6.48 -0.39
C ALA A 22 -15.35 -5.31 -0.50
N ARG A 23 -16.22 -5.16 0.50
CA ARG A 23 -17.23 -4.10 0.57
C ARG A 23 -16.84 -3.05 1.59
N SER A 24 -16.89 -1.77 1.21
CA SER A 24 -16.70 -0.65 2.12
C SER A 24 -17.71 -0.66 3.26
N ALA A 25 -18.95 -1.08 3.00
CA ALA A 25 -20.02 -1.17 3.99
C ALA A 25 -19.72 -2.20 5.11
N ASN A 26 -18.90 -3.22 4.81
CA ASN A 26 -18.53 -4.28 5.75
C ASN A 26 -17.17 -4.01 6.43
N ALA A 27 -16.53 -2.88 6.13
CA ALA A 27 -15.19 -2.60 6.63
C ALA A 27 -15.19 -2.29 8.13
N THR A 28 -14.28 -2.91 8.86
CA THR A 28 -14.12 -2.74 10.31
C THR A 28 -12.88 -1.92 10.65
N ARG A 29 -12.90 -1.23 11.79
CA ARG A 29 -11.81 -0.42 12.34
C ARG A 29 -11.55 -0.81 13.79
N SER A 30 -10.32 -0.63 14.26
CA SER A 30 -9.97 -0.92 15.66
C SER A 30 -10.65 0.02 16.65
N ARG A 31 -10.87 1.29 16.27
CA ARG A 31 -11.60 2.27 17.06
C ARG A 31 -12.89 2.69 16.35
N PRO A 32 -14.06 2.68 17.05
CA PRO A 32 -15.31 3.17 16.49
C PRO A 32 -15.16 4.62 16.00
N GLU A 33 -15.71 4.88 14.84
CA GLU A 33 -15.69 6.20 14.22
C GLU A 33 -16.91 6.37 13.33
N ASP A 34 -17.55 7.53 13.39
CA ASP A 34 -18.70 7.80 12.55
C ASP A 34 -18.32 7.74 11.07
N PRO A 35 -19.15 7.07 10.24
CA PRO A 35 -18.86 6.98 8.82
C PRO A 35 -18.96 8.37 8.16
N SER A 36 -18.05 8.63 7.23
CA SER A 36 -18.00 9.88 6.47
C SER A 36 -19.34 10.14 5.77
N SER A 37 -19.74 11.40 5.61
CA SER A 37 -20.96 11.72 4.86
C SER A 37 -20.82 11.46 3.37
N VAL A 38 -19.62 11.66 2.79
CA VAL A 38 -19.41 11.67 1.33
C VAL A 38 -18.43 10.63 0.79
N ARG A 39 -17.71 9.91 1.66
CA ARG A 39 -16.66 8.94 1.27
C ARG A 39 -16.97 7.57 1.83
N ALA A 40 -16.77 6.53 1.02
CA ALA A 40 -16.76 5.16 1.47
C ALA A 40 -15.55 4.87 2.39
N ALA A 41 -15.58 3.75 3.10
CA ALA A 41 -14.57 3.43 4.11
C ALA A 41 -13.14 3.36 3.53
N PHE A 42 -12.96 2.73 2.37
CA PHE A 42 -11.64 2.59 1.74
C PHE A 42 -11.15 3.89 1.09
N GLN A 43 -12.06 4.73 0.56
CA GLN A 43 -11.72 6.08 0.11
C GLN A 43 -11.17 6.95 1.24
N ARG A 44 -11.79 6.85 2.42
CA ARG A 44 -11.31 7.57 3.62
C ARG A 44 -9.90 7.12 4.00
N ASP A 45 -9.61 5.83 3.88
CA ASP A 45 -8.29 5.28 4.20
C ASP A 45 -7.22 5.73 3.21
N ARG A 46 -7.51 5.65 1.91
CA ARG A 46 -6.65 6.19 0.86
C ARG A 46 -6.27 7.65 1.14
N ASP A 47 -7.28 8.48 1.42
CA ASP A 47 -7.06 9.91 1.67
C ASP A 47 -6.21 10.14 2.93
N ARG A 48 -6.42 9.35 3.99
CA ARG A 48 -5.60 9.40 5.21
C ARG A 48 -4.14 9.10 4.91
N ILE A 49 -3.88 8.03 4.16
CA ILE A 49 -2.52 7.59 3.79
C ILE A 49 -1.78 8.69 3.03
N ILE A 50 -2.40 9.26 1.99
CA ILE A 50 -1.80 10.30 1.13
C ILE A 50 -1.34 11.52 1.94
N HIS A 51 -2.09 11.90 2.98
CA HIS A 51 -1.82 13.11 3.76
C HIS A 51 -0.79 12.92 4.89
N THR A 52 -0.26 11.71 5.09
CA THR A 52 0.73 11.42 6.13
C THR A 52 2.08 12.09 5.85
N LYS A 53 2.89 12.27 6.89
CA LYS A 53 4.28 12.70 6.71
C LYS A 53 5.10 11.56 6.10
N ALA A 54 4.82 10.30 6.47
CA ALA A 54 5.54 9.16 5.96
C ALA A 54 5.34 8.92 4.45
N PHE A 55 4.13 9.10 3.91
CA PHE A 55 3.88 9.05 2.47
C PHE A 55 4.67 10.13 1.71
N ARG A 56 4.66 11.38 2.21
CA ARG A 56 5.46 12.47 1.60
C ARG A 56 6.96 12.15 1.55
N ARG A 57 7.48 11.44 2.55
CA ARG A 57 8.91 11.04 2.60
C ARG A 57 9.29 10.02 1.53
N LEU A 58 8.34 9.28 0.95
CA LEU A 58 8.62 8.35 -0.15
C LEU A 58 9.28 9.03 -1.35
N LYS A 59 9.00 10.32 -1.58
CA LYS A 59 9.65 11.13 -2.63
C LYS A 59 11.18 11.12 -2.52
N HIS A 60 11.71 11.04 -1.31
CA HIS A 60 13.15 11.13 -1.03
C HIS A 60 13.76 9.78 -0.62
N LYS A 61 13.01 8.68 -0.76
CA LYS A 61 13.53 7.33 -0.57
C LYS A 61 13.81 6.70 -1.93
N THR A 62 15.01 6.18 -2.06
CA THR A 62 15.44 5.45 -3.26
C THR A 62 14.81 4.06 -3.29
N GLN A 63 14.50 3.57 -4.49
CA GLN A 63 14.05 2.18 -4.70
C GLN A 63 15.27 1.25 -4.78
N VAL A 64 16.14 1.47 -5.78
CA VAL A 64 17.34 0.64 -6.05
C VAL A 64 18.64 1.43 -5.94
N PHE A 65 18.75 2.56 -6.65
CA PHE A 65 20.00 3.34 -6.71
C PHE A 65 20.11 4.33 -5.55
N ILE A 66 21.21 4.30 -4.81
CA ILE A 66 21.47 5.25 -3.71
C ILE A 66 21.92 6.59 -4.30
N ALA A 67 21.19 7.67 -4.00
CA ALA A 67 21.52 9.05 -4.39
C ALA A 67 21.92 9.22 -5.87
N PRO A 68 21.05 8.82 -6.82
CA PRO A 68 21.36 8.99 -8.23
C PRO A 68 21.47 10.48 -8.57
N GLN A 69 22.49 10.84 -9.36
CA GLN A 69 22.71 12.21 -9.84
C GLN A 69 21.70 12.63 -10.92
N GLN A 70 20.90 11.69 -11.44
CA GLN A 70 19.89 11.93 -12.47
C GLN A 70 18.47 11.82 -11.86
N ASP A 71 17.60 12.76 -12.24
CA ASP A 71 16.22 12.85 -11.73
C ASP A 71 15.28 11.76 -12.29
N HIS A 72 15.77 10.88 -13.17
CA HIS A 72 14.99 9.85 -13.87
C HIS A 72 14.96 8.49 -13.16
N PHE A 73 15.73 8.31 -12.09
CA PHE A 73 15.72 7.07 -11.32
C PHE A 73 14.47 6.97 -10.44
N VAL A 74 13.97 5.75 -10.30
CA VAL A 74 12.73 5.48 -9.58
C VAL A 74 12.91 5.75 -8.09
N THR A 75 12.04 6.60 -7.56
CA THR A 75 11.85 6.79 -6.12
C THR A 75 10.80 5.80 -5.62
N ARG A 76 10.73 5.58 -4.31
CA ARG A 76 9.63 4.77 -3.74
C ARG A 76 8.25 5.35 -4.04
N LEU A 77 8.15 6.68 -4.18
CA LEU A 77 6.89 7.34 -4.52
C LEU A 77 6.44 6.99 -5.94
N THR A 78 7.35 7.00 -6.93
CA THR A 78 7.01 6.64 -8.31
C THR A 78 6.65 5.16 -8.42
N HIS A 79 7.43 4.28 -7.77
CA HIS A 79 7.08 2.85 -7.63
C HIS A 79 5.69 2.66 -7.04
N THR A 80 5.39 3.35 -5.93
CA THR A 80 4.08 3.28 -5.27
C THR A 80 2.93 3.68 -6.21
N PHE A 81 3.13 4.69 -7.07
CA PHE A 81 2.11 5.07 -8.05
C PHE A 81 1.93 4.04 -9.17
N GLU A 82 3.01 3.40 -9.63
CA GLU A 82 2.95 2.33 -10.62
C GLU A 82 2.23 1.10 -10.07
N VAL A 83 2.54 0.70 -8.83
CA VAL A 83 1.82 -0.38 -8.13
C VAL A 83 0.33 -0.05 -8.01
N ALA A 84 -0.01 1.18 -7.62
CA ALA A 84 -1.40 1.62 -7.55
C ALA A 84 -2.10 1.57 -8.91
N GLN A 85 -1.43 2.01 -9.99
CA GLN A 85 -1.98 1.99 -11.34
C GLN A 85 -2.23 0.56 -11.84
N VAL A 86 -1.23 -0.32 -11.72
CA VAL A 86 -1.31 -1.72 -12.15
C VAL A 86 -2.36 -2.45 -11.32
N GLY A 87 -2.33 -2.29 -9.99
CA GLY A 87 -3.28 -2.89 -9.06
C GLY A 87 -4.72 -2.48 -9.37
N ARG A 88 -4.99 -1.19 -9.59
CA ARG A 88 -6.32 -0.72 -9.98
C ARG A 88 -6.77 -1.26 -11.33
N THR A 89 -5.87 -1.42 -12.29
CA THR A 89 -6.18 -1.96 -13.61
C THR A 89 -6.65 -3.42 -13.51
N ILE A 90 -5.92 -4.24 -12.75
CA ILE A 90 -6.27 -5.65 -12.51
C ILE A 90 -7.58 -5.74 -11.72
N THR A 91 -7.70 -5.00 -10.63
CA THR A 91 -8.89 -4.95 -9.78
C THR A 91 -10.15 -4.55 -10.56
N ARG A 92 -10.06 -3.55 -11.45
CA ARG A 92 -11.18 -3.14 -12.31
C ARG A 92 -11.59 -4.26 -13.28
N ALA A 93 -10.63 -4.92 -13.91
CA ALA A 93 -10.90 -6.01 -14.85
C ALA A 93 -11.60 -7.19 -14.16
N LEU A 94 -11.24 -7.48 -12.91
CA LEU A 94 -11.85 -8.52 -12.08
C LEU A 94 -13.13 -8.07 -11.36
N ARG A 95 -13.54 -6.81 -11.55
CA ARG A 95 -14.65 -6.18 -10.82
C ARG A 95 -14.48 -6.35 -9.31
N LEU A 96 -13.30 -6.04 -8.79
CA LEU A 96 -12.98 -5.97 -7.36
C LEU A 96 -13.00 -4.51 -6.88
N ASN A 97 -12.75 -4.25 -5.59
CA ASN A 97 -12.81 -2.90 -5.02
C ASN A 97 -11.54 -2.07 -5.31
N GLU A 98 -11.63 -1.13 -6.27
CA GLU A 98 -10.50 -0.28 -6.66
C GLU A 98 -9.97 0.60 -5.52
N ASP A 99 -10.84 1.14 -4.67
CA ASP A 99 -10.44 2.03 -3.58
C ASP A 99 -9.67 1.28 -2.49
N LEU A 100 -10.01 0.00 -2.22
CA LEU A 100 -9.24 -0.85 -1.31
C LEU A 100 -7.85 -1.15 -1.88
N ALA A 101 -7.77 -1.60 -3.14
CA ALA A 101 -6.50 -1.90 -3.78
C ALA A 101 -5.59 -0.65 -3.83
N GLU A 102 -6.14 0.52 -4.15
CA GLU A 102 -5.41 1.79 -4.14
C GLU A 102 -4.92 2.15 -2.74
N ALA A 103 -5.77 2.04 -1.70
CA ALA A 103 -5.36 2.33 -0.33
C ALA A 103 -4.21 1.42 0.14
N ILE A 104 -4.27 0.11 -0.16
CA ILE A 104 -3.22 -0.85 0.17
C ILE A 104 -1.92 -0.48 -0.58
N ALA A 105 -2.00 -0.24 -1.89
CA ALA A 105 -0.85 0.11 -2.71
C ALA A 105 -0.17 1.39 -2.21
N LEU A 106 -0.92 2.43 -1.83
CA LEU A 106 -0.31 3.66 -1.29
C LEU A 106 0.32 3.46 0.10
N GLY A 107 -0.10 2.44 0.85
CA GLY A 107 0.39 2.14 2.18
C GLY A 107 1.57 1.17 2.25
N HIS A 108 1.77 0.33 1.22
CA HIS A 108 2.64 -0.85 1.30
C HIS A 108 4.09 -0.51 1.66
N ASP A 109 4.62 0.57 1.07
CA ASP A 109 6.04 0.92 1.10
C ASP A 109 6.41 2.01 2.11
N ILE A 110 5.43 2.50 2.88
CA ILE A 110 5.59 3.62 3.81
C ILE A 110 6.68 3.36 4.88
N GLY A 111 6.80 2.11 5.32
CA GLY A 111 7.70 1.66 6.38
C GLY A 111 9.16 1.51 5.98
N HIS A 112 9.51 1.66 4.70
CA HIS A 112 10.90 1.48 4.28
C HIS A 112 11.86 2.43 4.99
N GLY A 113 12.98 1.89 5.49
CA GLY A 113 14.08 2.68 6.01
C GLY A 113 14.80 3.49 4.92
N PRO A 114 15.79 4.31 5.30
CA PRO A 114 16.74 4.86 4.33
C PRO A 114 17.51 3.72 3.64
N PHE A 115 18.08 3.97 2.46
CA PHE A 115 18.95 3.03 1.73
C PHE A 115 18.30 1.69 1.31
N GLY A 116 16.97 1.64 1.17
CA GLY A 116 16.27 0.47 0.61
C GLY A 116 16.55 -0.81 1.41
N HIS A 117 16.85 -1.90 0.70
CA HIS A 117 17.10 -3.21 1.31
C HIS A 117 18.35 -3.24 2.19
N ALA A 118 19.42 -2.53 1.81
CA ALA A 118 20.63 -2.48 2.62
C ALA A 118 20.36 -1.84 4.00
N GLY A 119 19.53 -0.79 4.03
CA GLY A 119 19.09 -0.20 5.30
C GLY A 119 18.16 -1.11 6.10
N GLU A 120 17.31 -1.89 5.43
CA GLU A 120 16.46 -2.89 6.09
C GLU A 120 17.28 -4.00 6.73
N GLU A 121 18.29 -4.53 6.04
CA GLU A 121 19.23 -5.54 6.56
C GLU A 121 20.03 -5.01 7.76
N ALA A 122 20.63 -3.82 7.61
CA ALA A 122 21.39 -3.20 8.69
C ALA A 122 20.53 -2.96 9.95
N LEU A 123 19.28 -2.52 9.78
CA LEU A 123 18.34 -2.36 10.90
C LEU A 123 17.95 -3.71 11.53
N ALA A 124 17.80 -4.75 10.72
CA ALA A 124 17.47 -6.09 11.20
C ALA A 124 18.60 -6.71 12.03
N GLU A 125 19.86 -6.41 11.71
CA GLU A 125 21.02 -6.84 12.51
C GLU A 125 21.15 -6.06 13.82
N CYS A 126 20.77 -4.78 13.82
CA CYS A 126 20.90 -3.90 14.98
C CYS A 126 19.77 -4.07 16.01
N LEU A 127 18.59 -4.53 15.59
CA LEU A 127 17.41 -4.65 16.45
C LEU A 127 17.20 -6.10 16.90
N PRO A 128 17.08 -6.39 18.20
CA PRO A 128 16.86 -7.76 18.71
C PRO A 128 15.64 -8.46 18.11
N GLU A 129 14.58 -7.72 17.81
CA GLU A 129 13.35 -8.21 17.19
C GLU A 129 13.42 -8.29 15.65
N GLY A 130 14.54 -7.86 15.05
CA GLY A 130 14.70 -7.68 13.61
C GLY A 130 13.96 -6.45 13.08
N PHE A 131 14.03 -6.26 11.76
CA PHE A 131 13.35 -5.16 11.07
C PHE A 131 12.83 -5.65 9.71
N ARG A 132 11.57 -5.33 9.41
CA ARG A 132 11.01 -5.48 8.07
C ARG A 132 10.13 -4.29 7.72
N HIS A 133 10.23 -3.84 6.47
CA HIS A 133 9.52 -2.65 6.03
C HIS A 133 8.00 -2.81 6.11
N ASN A 134 7.44 -3.99 5.83
CA ASN A 134 5.98 -4.23 5.84
C ASN A 134 5.38 -4.15 7.25
N TYR A 135 6.03 -4.74 8.26
CA TYR A 135 5.65 -4.56 9.66
C TYR A 135 5.80 -3.11 10.09
N GLN A 136 6.85 -2.44 9.59
CA GLN A 136 7.03 -1.02 9.85
C GLN A 136 5.97 -0.16 9.16
N SER A 137 5.50 -0.51 7.96
CA SER A 137 4.40 0.18 7.26
C SER A 137 3.12 0.11 8.08
N GLU A 138 2.74 -1.08 8.54
CA GLU A 138 1.61 -1.28 9.46
C GLU A 138 1.80 -0.45 10.73
N ARG A 139 2.96 -0.53 11.38
CA ARG A 139 3.26 0.22 12.61
C ARG A 139 3.17 1.73 12.41
N VAL A 140 3.65 2.25 11.28
CA VAL A 140 3.56 3.68 10.97
C VAL A 140 2.09 4.12 10.86
N LEU A 141 1.29 3.35 10.12
CA LEU A 141 -0.11 3.67 9.86
C LEU A 141 -1.02 3.47 11.08
N ASP A 142 -0.79 2.43 11.87
CA ASP A 142 -1.63 2.05 13.01
C ASP A 142 -1.22 2.75 14.32
N LYS A 143 0.06 3.12 14.47
CA LYS A 143 0.59 3.60 15.76
C LYS A 143 1.37 4.90 15.71
N LEU A 144 2.20 5.16 14.69
CA LEU A 144 3.16 6.28 14.76
C LEU A 144 2.62 7.60 14.21
N GLU A 145 1.87 7.55 13.11
CA GLU A 145 1.28 8.76 12.52
C GLU A 145 0.29 9.43 13.47
N HIS A 146 -0.01 10.71 13.21
CA HIS A 146 -0.97 11.49 14.01
C HIS A 146 -0.62 11.56 15.51
N ASP A 147 0.66 11.85 15.77
CA ASP A 147 1.24 12.02 17.11
C ASP A 147 1.08 10.79 18.00
N GLY A 148 1.38 9.61 17.45
CA GLY A 148 1.34 8.34 18.21
C GLY A 148 -0.05 7.71 18.34
N ARG A 149 -1.05 8.22 17.61
CA ARG A 149 -2.43 7.69 17.63
C ARG A 149 -2.74 6.76 16.45
N GLY A 150 -1.95 6.82 15.38
CA GLY A 150 -2.25 6.17 14.11
C GLY A 150 -3.46 6.76 13.39
N LEU A 151 -3.73 6.23 12.20
CA LEU A 151 -4.74 6.73 11.27
C LEU A 151 -6.11 6.07 11.44
N ASN A 152 -6.24 5.06 12.31
CA ASN A 152 -7.45 4.26 12.49
C ASN A 152 -7.95 3.68 11.16
N LEU A 153 -7.07 3.12 10.32
CA LEU A 153 -7.46 2.54 9.03
C LEU A 153 -8.35 1.30 9.21
N THR A 154 -9.00 0.89 8.13
CA THR A 154 -9.77 -0.36 8.12
C THR A 154 -8.84 -1.57 8.22
N HIS A 155 -9.35 -2.67 8.80
CA HIS A 155 -8.61 -3.92 8.94
C HIS A 155 -8.08 -4.43 7.59
N ALA A 156 -8.93 -4.42 6.55
CA ALA A 156 -8.56 -4.89 5.22
C ALA A 156 -7.36 -4.13 4.62
N VAL A 157 -7.26 -2.82 4.88
CA VAL A 157 -6.11 -2.03 4.42
C VAL A 157 -4.85 -2.40 5.18
N LEU A 158 -4.91 -2.51 6.52
CA LEU A 158 -3.75 -2.87 7.34
C LEU A 158 -3.25 -4.30 7.04
N ASP A 159 -4.17 -5.25 6.87
CA ASP A 159 -3.85 -6.63 6.46
C ASP A 159 -3.15 -6.67 5.11
N GLY A 160 -3.72 -5.98 4.11
CA GLY A 160 -3.13 -5.86 2.78
C GLY A 160 -1.73 -5.25 2.80
N VAL A 161 -1.53 -4.17 3.57
CA VAL A 161 -0.21 -3.52 3.71
C VAL A 161 0.80 -4.43 4.40
N ARG A 162 0.39 -5.15 5.44
CA ARG A 162 1.28 -6.06 6.17
C ARG A 162 1.74 -7.23 5.29
N LYS A 163 0.84 -7.75 4.44
CA LYS A 163 1.06 -8.98 3.68
C LYS A 163 1.41 -8.75 2.20
N SER A 164 1.61 -7.49 1.78
CA SER A 164 1.98 -7.14 0.40
C SER A 164 3.41 -7.51 0.04
N SER A 165 4.30 -7.66 1.03
CA SER A 165 5.72 -7.95 0.81
C SER A 165 5.96 -9.39 0.33
N LYS A 166 7.11 -9.62 -0.32
CA LYS A 166 7.53 -10.90 -0.90
C LYS A 166 8.82 -11.41 -0.28
N VAL A 167 9.13 -12.69 -0.51
CA VAL A 167 10.48 -13.21 -0.31
C VAL A 167 11.29 -12.89 -1.57
N ARG A 168 12.54 -12.46 -1.42
CA ARG A 168 13.43 -12.05 -2.54
C ARG A 168 13.64 -13.13 -3.61
N GLU A 169 13.45 -14.40 -3.25
CA GLU A 169 13.80 -15.54 -4.09
C GLU A 169 12.65 -16.01 -4.98
N ASP A 170 11.41 -15.60 -4.72
CA ASP A 170 10.25 -16.05 -5.50
C ASP A 170 9.12 -15.01 -5.49
N VAL A 171 8.74 -14.57 -6.70
CA VAL A 171 7.65 -13.63 -6.97
C VAL A 171 6.30 -14.15 -6.48
N LEU A 172 6.15 -15.47 -6.41
CA LEU A 172 4.97 -16.18 -5.95
C LEU A 172 5.08 -16.69 -4.50
N ALA A 173 6.24 -16.55 -3.83
CA ALA A 173 6.39 -17.04 -2.47
C ALA A 173 5.48 -16.30 -1.48
N GLU A 174 4.78 -17.09 -0.67
CA GLU A 174 3.96 -16.64 0.44
C GLU A 174 4.82 -16.30 1.67
N GLY A 175 5.83 -15.43 1.52
CA GLY A 175 6.79 -15.12 2.60
C GLY A 175 6.17 -14.59 3.88
N TRP A 176 5.09 -13.82 3.74
CA TRP A 176 4.49 -13.05 4.83
C TRP A 176 2.99 -13.32 4.98
N GLY A 177 2.54 -14.46 4.45
CA GLY A 177 1.14 -14.86 4.37
C GLY A 177 0.42 -14.32 3.13
N VAL A 178 -0.88 -14.63 3.07
CA VAL A 178 -1.79 -14.23 2.00
C VAL A 178 -2.75 -13.16 2.53
N PRO A 179 -2.86 -12.00 1.85
CA PRO A 179 -3.90 -11.02 2.16
C PRO A 179 -5.29 -11.66 2.17
N GLU A 180 -6.12 -11.28 3.13
CA GLU A 180 -7.47 -11.82 3.31
C GLU A 180 -8.40 -11.47 2.14
N THR A 181 -8.11 -10.37 1.46
CA THR A 181 -8.89 -9.87 0.33
C THR A 181 -8.19 -10.14 -1.00
N LEU A 182 -8.97 -10.36 -2.06
CA LEU A 182 -8.42 -10.48 -3.42
C LEU A 182 -7.74 -9.18 -3.85
N GLU A 183 -8.24 -8.03 -3.41
CA GLU A 183 -7.63 -6.72 -3.64
C GLU A 183 -6.21 -6.65 -3.07
N GLY A 184 -5.99 -7.16 -1.84
CA GLY A 184 -4.65 -7.24 -1.27
C GLY A 184 -3.73 -8.20 -2.03
N GLN A 185 -4.26 -9.34 -2.49
CA GLN A 185 -3.49 -10.28 -3.32
C GLN A 185 -3.12 -9.68 -4.69
N VAL A 186 -4.03 -8.91 -5.30
CA VAL A 186 -3.77 -8.16 -6.53
C VAL A 186 -2.66 -7.13 -6.31
N VAL A 187 -2.66 -6.41 -5.19
CA VAL A 187 -1.59 -5.45 -4.89
C VAL A 187 -0.25 -6.16 -4.71
N LYS A 188 -0.21 -7.29 -4.01
CA LYS A 188 0.99 -8.13 -3.91
C LYS A 188 1.50 -8.56 -5.28
N LEU A 189 0.63 -8.93 -6.21
CA LEU A 189 1.04 -9.25 -7.59
C LEU A 189 1.55 -8.02 -8.34
N ALA A 190 0.83 -6.90 -8.25
CA ALA A 190 1.17 -5.64 -8.89
C ALA A 190 2.54 -5.11 -8.45
N ASP A 191 2.87 -5.25 -7.17
CA ASP A 191 4.16 -4.86 -6.60
C ASP A 191 5.34 -5.57 -7.30
N ALA A 192 5.26 -6.89 -7.51
CA ALA A 192 6.33 -7.57 -8.26
C ALA A 192 6.37 -7.19 -9.74
N LEU A 193 5.21 -6.97 -10.37
CA LEU A 193 5.19 -6.59 -11.77
C LEU A 193 5.84 -5.21 -11.97
N ALA A 194 5.60 -4.28 -11.04
CA ALA A 194 6.28 -2.98 -11.03
C ALA A 194 7.77 -3.16 -10.73
N TYR A 195 8.11 -3.87 -9.65
CA TYR A 195 9.50 -4.11 -9.26
C TYR A 195 10.35 -4.67 -10.42
N LEU A 196 9.89 -5.74 -11.08
CA LEU A 196 10.62 -6.36 -12.19
C LEU A 196 10.81 -5.42 -13.38
N ASN A 197 9.79 -4.64 -13.74
CA ASN A 197 9.90 -3.72 -14.88
C ASN A 197 10.89 -2.58 -14.59
N HIS A 198 10.83 -2.00 -13.40
CA HIS A 198 11.65 -0.85 -13.06
C HIS A 198 13.10 -1.23 -12.80
N ASP A 199 13.36 -2.38 -12.17
CA ASP A 199 14.72 -2.90 -11.99
C ASP A 199 15.40 -3.16 -13.34
N VAL A 200 14.69 -3.77 -14.29
CA VAL A 200 15.21 -4.00 -15.65
C VAL A 200 15.46 -2.67 -16.37
N GLN A 201 14.52 -1.72 -16.29
CA GLN A 201 14.69 -0.43 -16.94
C GLN A 201 15.83 0.40 -16.35
N ASP A 202 15.95 0.46 -15.02
CA ASP A 202 17.02 1.20 -14.38
C ASP A 202 18.38 0.51 -14.56
N ALA A 203 18.44 -0.83 -14.66
CA ALA A 203 19.66 -1.54 -15.04
C ALA A 203 20.10 -1.19 -16.47
N ILE A 204 19.16 -1.16 -17.43
CA ILE A 204 19.43 -0.74 -18.81
C ILE A 204 19.93 0.72 -18.84
N ARG A 205 19.32 1.63 -18.06
CA ARG A 205 19.75 3.03 -17.94
C ARG A 205 21.13 3.17 -17.31
N ALA A 206 21.47 2.30 -16.36
CA ALA A 206 22.77 2.25 -15.70
C ALA A 206 23.86 1.59 -16.56
N GLY A 207 23.50 0.94 -17.68
CA GLY A 207 24.44 0.27 -18.58
C GLY A 207 25.02 -1.03 -18.01
N ILE A 208 24.24 -1.74 -17.16
CA ILE A 208 24.58 -3.04 -16.57
C ILE A 208 24.06 -4.18 -17.46
#